data_AF-A0A660NFG0-F1
#
_entry.id   AF-A0A660NFG0-F1
#
_cell.length_a   1.000
_cell.length_b   1.000
_cell.length_c   1.000
_cell.angle_alpha   90.00
_cell.angle_beta   90.00
_cell.angle_gamma   90.00
#
_symmetry.space_group_name_H-M   'P 1'
#
loop_
_entity.id
_entity.type
_entity.pdbx_description
1 polymer ?
#
loop_
_entity_poly.entity_id
_entity_poly.type
_entity_poly.pdbx_seq_one_letter_code
_entity_poly.pdbx_strand_id
1 'polypeptide(L)'
;MSQHHLLFEEAGQFKTGTILQDAGASLQVELPTGKRVKVKQGNVMLRFDAPGPAEMLAEALQEAENIDIDFLWEVAPQEEFDYQLLVDEYYGEKPSVVQQTAMLMRLHGMPVY
;
A
#
# COMPACT_ATOMS: atom_id res chain seq x y z
N MET A 1 -15.22 11.82 -3.66
CA MET A 1 -15.65 10.52 -3.10
C MET A 1 -14.87 10.33 -1.81
N SER A 2 -15.49 9.84 -0.75
CA SER A 2 -14.82 9.69 0.54
C SER A 2 -14.14 8.33 0.57
N GLN A 3 -12.80 8.30 0.60
CA GLN A 3 -12.04 7.05 0.59
C GLN A 3 -12.42 6.16 1.79
N HIS A 4 -13.06 5.02 1.51
CA HIS A 4 -13.64 4.13 2.52
C HIS A 4 -12.72 3.00 2.98
N HIS A 5 -11.66 2.72 2.22
CA HIS A 5 -10.72 1.66 2.52
C HIS A 5 -9.33 2.21 2.76
N LEU A 6 -8.51 1.44 3.46
CA LEU A 6 -7.12 1.80 3.71
C LEU A 6 -6.20 0.59 3.69
N LEU A 7 -4.96 0.85 3.28
CA LEU A 7 -3.81 -0.01 3.50
C LEU A 7 -3.06 0.53 4.72
N PHE A 8 -2.67 -0.36 5.63
CA PHE A 8 -1.87 0.00 6.80
C PHE A 8 -0.82 -1.06 7.11
N GLU A 9 0.21 -0.64 7.82
CA GLU A 9 1.27 -1.51 8.32
C GLU A 9 1.03 -1.81 9.81
N GLU A 10 1.09 -3.09 10.18
CA GLU A 10 1.07 -3.53 11.56
C GLU A 10 2.03 -4.72 11.78
N ALA A 11 3.10 -4.46 12.54
CA ALA A 11 4.11 -5.45 12.95
C ALA A 11 4.86 -6.12 11.77
N GLY A 12 5.33 -5.30 10.83
CA GLY A 12 6.01 -5.69 9.61
C GLY A 12 5.10 -6.27 8.53
N GLN A 13 3.78 -6.11 8.66
CA GLN A 13 2.80 -6.72 7.75
C GLN A 13 1.81 -5.70 7.22
N PHE A 14 1.62 -5.71 5.91
CA PHE A 14 0.57 -4.93 5.26
C PHE A 14 -0.79 -5.59 5.42
N LYS A 15 -1.79 -4.77 5.77
CA LYS A 15 -3.18 -5.18 5.93
C LYS A 15 -4.10 -4.15 5.31
N THR A 16 -5.27 -4.60 4.89
CA THR A 16 -6.32 -3.74 4.36
C THR A 16 -7.57 -3.82 5.21
N GLY A 17 -8.40 -2.78 5.16
CA GLY A 17 -9.68 -2.79 5.84
C GLY A 17 -10.55 -1.60 5.48
N THR A 18 -11.78 -1.62 5.99
CA THR A 18 -12.78 -0.57 5.79
C THR A 18 -12.80 0.38 6.99
N ILE A 19 -12.75 1.68 6.71
CA ILE A 19 -12.83 2.73 7.71
C ILE A 19 -14.27 2.80 8.25
N LEU A 20 -14.43 2.54 9.54
CA LEU A 20 -15.70 2.73 10.26
C LEU A 20 -15.79 4.13 10.87
N GLN A 21 -14.66 4.63 11.40
CA GLN A 21 -14.56 5.94 12.02
C GLN A 21 -13.15 6.51 11.85
N ASP A 22 -13.06 7.81 11.58
CA ASP A 22 -11.81 8.57 11.60
C ASP A 22 -11.85 9.55 12.78
N ALA A 23 -10.90 9.42 13.71
CA ALA A 23 -10.76 10.28 14.89
C ALA A 23 -9.50 11.17 14.81
N GLY A 24 -8.93 11.35 13.61
CA GLY A 24 -7.75 12.19 13.35
C GLY A 24 -6.44 11.49 13.70
N ALA A 25 -6.18 11.23 14.98
CA ALA A 25 -4.95 10.54 15.42
C ALA A 25 -4.98 9.03 15.16
N SER A 26 -6.18 8.47 15.00
CA SER A 26 -6.41 7.05 14.78
C SER A 26 -7.73 6.79 14.10
N LEU A 27 -7.84 5.62 13.48
CA LEU A 27 -9.02 5.14 12.79
C LEU A 27 -9.53 3.86 13.45
N GLN A 28 -10.84 3.69 13.43
CA GLN A 28 -11.47 2.40 13.66
C GLN A 28 -11.68 1.73 12.31
N VAL A 29 -11.10 0.54 12.14
CA VAL A 29 -11.06 -0.19 10.87
C VAL A 29 -11.64 -1.58 11.06
N GLU A 30 -12.46 -2.04 10.12
CA GLU A 30 -12.92 -3.42 10.03
C GLU A 30 -12.11 -4.19 8.98
N LEU A 31 -11.48 -5.29 9.41
CA LEU A 31 -10.71 -6.17 8.54
C LEU A 31 -11.65 -7.07 7.72
N PRO A 32 -11.17 -7.67 6.60
CA PRO A 32 -11.93 -8.67 5.85
C PRO A 32 -12.46 -9.85 6.69
N THR A 33 -11.81 -10.14 7.81
CA THR A 33 -12.25 -11.18 8.76
C THR A 33 -13.42 -10.76 9.65
N GLY A 34 -13.92 -9.52 9.53
CA GLY A 34 -14.90 -8.90 10.42
C GLY A 34 -14.32 -8.39 11.75
N LYS A 35 -13.02 -8.61 12.01
CA LYS A 35 -12.35 -8.11 13.21
C LYS A 35 -12.21 -6.59 13.14
N ARG A 36 -12.53 -5.89 14.22
CA ARG A 36 -12.30 -4.44 14.34
C ARG A 36 -10.98 -4.15 15.04
N VAL A 37 -10.22 -3.22 14.48
CA VAL A 37 -8.91 -2.80 15.00
C VAL A 37 -8.83 -1.28 15.03
N LYS A 38 -7.95 -0.77 15.89
CA LYS A 38 -7.61 0.65 15.96
C LYS A 38 -6.27 0.85 15.26
N VAL A 39 -6.26 1.64 14.20
CA VAL A 39 -5.06 1.95 13.41
C VAL A 39 -4.61 3.36 13.74
N LYS A 40 -3.33 3.57 14.05
CA LYS A 40 -2.77 4.92 14.22
C LYS A 40 -2.62 5.56 12.84
N GLN A 41 -2.83 6.87 12.74
CA GLN A 41 -2.74 7.53 11.43
C GLN A 41 -1.35 7.43 10.80
N GLY A 42 -0.29 7.38 11.60
CA GLY A 42 1.09 7.16 11.11
C GLY A 42 1.36 5.75 10.56
N ASN A 43 0.45 4.79 10.76
CA ASN A 43 0.55 3.45 10.19
C ASN A 43 -0.26 3.31 8.89
N VAL A 44 -1.04 4.33 8.50
CA VAL A 44 -1.82 4.30 7.26
C VAL A 44 -0.88 4.62 6.11
N MET A 45 -0.81 3.71 5.15
CA MET A 45 0.05 3.83 3.97
C MET A 45 -0.70 4.49 2.82
N LEU A 46 -1.90 3.97 2.52
CA LEU A 46 -2.75 4.43 1.42
C LEU A 46 -4.22 4.43 1.85
N ARG A 47 -5.02 5.30 1.24
CA ARG A 47 -6.48 5.25 1.28
C ARG A 47 -7.01 5.07 -0.14
N PHE A 48 -8.09 4.31 -0.28
CA PHE A 48 -8.67 3.94 -1.58
C PHE A 48 -10.17 3.71 -1.49
N ASP A 49 -10.84 3.72 -2.64
CA ASP A 49 -12.28 3.46 -2.77
C ASP A 49 -12.60 2.10 -3.40
N ALA A 50 -11.74 1.61 -4.29
CA ALA A 50 -11.89 0.33 -4.97
C ALA A 50 -10.49 -0.20 -5.40
N PRO A 51 -10.31 -1.51 -5.60
CA PRO A 51 -11.26 -2.61 -5.35
C PRO A 51 -11.53 -2.84 -3.85
N GLY A 52 -12.29 -3.87 -3.48
CA GLY A 52 -12.56 -4.16 -2.06
C GLY A 52 -11.28 -4.54 -1.30
N PRO A 53 -11.21 -4.38 0.05
CA PRO A 53 -9.97 -4.58 0.80
C PRO A 53 -9.27 -5.93 0.59
N ALA A 54 -10.03 -7.03 0.55
CA ALA A 54 -9.48 -8.37 0.35
C ALA A 54 -8.99 -8.60 -1.08
N GLU A 55 -9.75 -8.09 -2.06
CA GLU A 55 -9.42 -8.15 -3.48
C GLU A 55 -8.16 -7.32 -3.77
N MET A 56 -8.12 -6.07 -3.29
CA MET A 56 -6.97 -5.19 -3.42
C MET A 56 -5.70 -5.84 -2.86
N LEU A 57 -5.77 -6.41 -1.66
CA LEU A 57 -4.60 -7.06 -1.05
C LEU A 57 -4.14 -8.30 -1.84
N ALA A 58 -5.08 -9.11 -2.33
CA ALA A 58 -4.76 -10.30 -3.12
C ALA A 58 -4.11 -9.94 -4.47
N GLU A 59 -4.68 -8.95 -5.18
CA GLU A 59 -4.12 -8.45 -6.45
C GLU A 59 -2.74 -7.82 -6.23
N ALA A 60 -2.56 -7.04 -5.17
CA ALA A 60 -1.27 -6.40 -4.88
C ALA A 60 -0.18 -7.41 -4.54
N LEU A 61 -0.52 -8.49 -3.82
CA LEU A 61 0.43 -9.58 -3.56
C LEU A 61 0.87 -10.27 -4.85
N GLN A 62 -0.07 -10.55 -5.76
CA GLN A 62 0.26 -11.12 -7.07
C GLN A 62 1.11 -10.16 -7.90
N GLU A 63 0.75 -8.88 -7.92
CA GLU A 63 1.51 -7.88 -8.67
C GLU A 63 2.92 -7.67 -8.09
N ALA A 64 3.09 -7.76 -6.76
CA ALA A 64 4.40 -7.65 -6.13
C ALA A 64 5.37 -8.76 -6.59
N GLU A 65 4.86 -9.97 -6.87
CA GLU A 65 5.66 -11.06 -7.43
C GLU A 65 6.10 -10.80 -8.87
N ASN A 66 5.35 -9.97 -9.62
CA ASN A 66 5.65 -9.59 -11.00
C ASN A 66 6.63 -8.40 -11.09
N ILE A 67 6.96 -7.74 -9.98
CA ILE A 67 7.90 -6.61 -9.99
C ILE A 67 9.32 -7.11 -10.24
N ASP A 68 9.88 -6.66 -11.35
CA ASP A 68 11.28 -6.83 -11.72
C ASP A 68 12.14 -5.84 -10.90
N ILE A 69 12.90 -6.39 -9.96
CA ILE A 69 13.78 -5.60 -9.09
C ILE A 69 14.94 -5.00 -9.87
N ASP A 70 15.49 -5.73 -10.84
CA ASP A 70 16.67 -5.27 -11.55
C ASP A 70 16.29 -4.03 -12.36
N PHE A 71 15.16 -4.09 -13.07
CA PHE A 71 14.62 -2.94 -13.78
C PHE A 71 14.21 -1.79 -12.83
N LEU A 72 13.62 -2.10 -11.67
CA LEU A 72 13.25 -1.09 -10.67
C LEU A 72 14.44 -0.19 -10.28
N TRP A 73 15.62 -0.78 -10.10
CA TRP A 73 16.82 0.00 -9.78
C TRP A 73 17.45 0.70 -10.99
N GLU A 74 17.20 0.21 -12.21
CA GLU A 74 17.61 0.90 -13.43
C GLU A 74 16.81 2.20 -13.64
N VAL A 75 15.52 2.21 -13.27
CA VAL A 75 14.65 3.40 -13.39
C VAL A 75 14.61 4.25 -12.12
N ALA A 76 15.18 3.76 -11.02
CA ALA A 76 15.23 4.51 -9.78
C ALA A 76 15.99 5.83 -9.98
N PRO A 77 15.41 6.98 -9.57
CA PRO A 77 16.11 8.25 -9.63
C PRO A 77 17.42 8.20 -8.86
N GLN A 78 18.45 8.86 -9.40
CA GLN A 78 19.79 8.86 -8.80
C GLN A 78 19.92 9.85 -7.62
N GLU A 79 18.96 10.76 -7.50
CA GLU A 79 18.86 11.73 -6.40
C GLU A 79 17.92 11.20 -5.30
N GLU A 80 17.79 11.91 -4.18
CA GLU A 80 16.82 11.54 -3.15
C GLU A 80 15.39 11.61 -3.73
N PHE A 81 14.71 10.47 -3.76
CA PHE A 81 13.35 10.34 -4.27
C PHE A 81 12.42 9.84 -3.19
N ASP A 82 11.15 10.25 -3.29
CA ASP A 82 10.10 9.63 -2.49
C ASP A 82 9.56 8.36 -3.18
N TYR A 83 8.86 7.57 -2.40
CA TYR A 83 8.24 6.34 -2.88
C TYR A 83 7.31 6.58 -4.10
N GLN A 84 6.57 7.69 -4.14
CA GLN A 84 5.61 7.94 -5.21
C GLN A 84 6.31 8.13 -6.55
N LEU A 85 7.43 8.85 -6.55
CA LEU A 85 8.26 9.02 -7.74
C LEU A 85 8.76 7.68 -8.26
N LEU A 86 9.23 6.78 -7.39
CA LEU A 86 9.68 5.46 -7.81
C LEU A 86 8.57 4.61 -8.43
N VAL A 87 7.34 4.69 -7.89
CA VAL A 87 6.19 3.99 -8.47
C VAL A 87 5.88 4.55 -9.86
N ASP A 88 5.90 5.87 -10.01
CA ASP A 88 5.60 6.54 -11.28
C ASP A 88 6.67 6.24 -12.35
N GLU A 89 7.95 6.14 -11.98
CA GLU A 89 9.02 5.73 -12.91
C GLU A 89 8.88 4.27 -13.37
N TYR A 90 8.42 3.38 -12.49
CA TYR A 90 8.26 1.96 -12.82
C TYR A 90 6.98 1.67 -13.63
N TYR A 91 5.85 2.23 -13.21
CA TYR A 91 4.53 1.94 -13.79
C TYR A 91 4.03 3.00 -14.79
N GLY A 92 4.68 4.17 -14.84
CA GLY A 92 4.22 5.34 -15.59
C GLY A 92 3.19 6.18 -14.82
N GLU A 93 2.59 7.15 -15.52
CA GLU A 93 1.63 8.07 -14.92
C GLU A 93 0.36 7.37 -14.41
N LYS A 94 -0.03 7.69 -13.17
CA LYS A 94 -1.27 7.23 -12.49
C LYS A 94 -1.30 5.72 -12.18
N PRO A 95 -0.33 5.21 -11.41
CA PRO A 95 -0.36 3.83 -10.94
C PRO A 95 -1.63 3.55 -10.14
N SER A 96 -2.23 2.39 -10.36
CA SER A 96 -3.38 1.94 -9.57
C SER A 96 -3.00 1.76 -8.09
N VAL A 97 -3.99 1.74 -7.18
CA VAL A 97 -3.72 1.44 -5.77
C VAL A 97 -3.09 0.05 -5.58
N VAL A 98 -3.42 -0.89 -6.48
CA VAL A 98 -2.85 -2.24 -6.50
C VAL A 98 -1.35 -2.18 -6.78
N GLN A 99 -0.95 -1.46 -7.85
CA GLN A 99 0.46 -1.29 -8.23
C GLN A 99 1.27 -0.54 -7.18
N GLN A 100 0.68 0.52 -6.59
CA GLN A 100 1.27 1.21 -5.46
C GLN A 100 1.50 0.25 -4.28
N THR A 101 0.45 -0.47 -3.87
CA THR A 101 0.55 -1.43 -2.77
C THR A 101 1.58 -2.52 -3.04
N ALA A 102 1.64 -3.03 -4.27
CA ALA A 102 2.61 -4.02 -4.71
C ALA A 102 4.05 -3.51 -4.58
N MET A 103 4.31 -2.27 -5.00
CA MET A 103 5.62 -1.64 -4.86
C MET A 103 6.02 -1.49 -3.39
N LEU A 104 5.11 -1.02 -2.52
CA LEU A 104 5.34 -0.95 -1.07
C LEU A 104 5.72 -2.32 -0.49
N MET A 105 4.96 -3.36 -0.84
CA MET A 105 5.22 -4.73 -0.39
C MET A 105 6.58 -5.22 -0.86
N ARG A 106 6.93 -4.96 -2.13
CA ARG A 106 8.18 -5.41 -2.71
C ARG A 106 9.37 -4.76 -2.03
N LEU A 107 9.34 -3.43 -1.87
CA LEU A 107 10.39 -2.66 -1.20
C LEU A 107 10.53 -3.04 0.28
N HIS A 108 9.42 -3.20 0.99
CA HIS A 108 9.43 -3.61 2.40
C HIS A 108 9.96 -5.04 2.60
N GLY A 109 9.71 -5.93 1.64
CA GLY A 109 10.19 -7.31 1.66
C GLY A 109 11.67 -7.46 1.36
N MET A 110 12.35 -6.38 0.96
CA MET A 110 13.79 -6.41 0.69
C MET A 110 14.53 -6.19 2.01
N PRO A 111 15.24 -7.21 2.55
CA PRO A 111 16.24 -6.95 3.57
C PRO A 111 17.32 -6.10 2.89
N VAL A 112 17.30 -4.81 3.21
CA VAL A 112 18.27 -3.77 2.83
C VAL A 112 19.55 -4.33 2.20
N TYR A 113 19.85 -3.93 0.96
CA TYR A 113 21.24 -3.86 0.50
C TYR A 113 21.93 -2.64 1.13
#